data_AF-A0A7C2GH65-F1
#
_entry.id   AF-A0A7C2GH65-F1
#
_cell.length_a   1.000
_cell.length_b   1.000
_cell.length_c   1.000
_cell.angle_alpha   90.00
_cell.angle_beta   90.00
_cell.angle_gamma   90.00
#
_symmetry.space_group_name_H-M   'P 1'
#
loop_
_entity.id
_entity.type
_entity.pdbx_description
1 polymer ?
#
loop_
_entity_poly.entity_id
_entity_poly.type
_entity_poly.pdbx_seq_one_letter_code
_entity_poly.pdbx_strand_id
1 'polypeptide(L)' 'MKAKDLRTKSLNELFKLLEEERKKLFNLRFEKSLGKLKQIHLIKLTRKNIARILTIINEKRRENAKA' A
#
# COMPACT_ATOMS: atom_id res chain seq x y z
N MET A 1 -1.80 -3.97 -7.92
CA MET A 1 -2.40 -4.76 -6.84
C MET A 1 -3.89 -4.96 -7.08
N LYS A 2 -4.34 -6.21 -7.23
CA LYS A 2 -5.76 -6.58 -7.17
C LYS A 2 -6.12 -6.91 -5.71
N ALA A 3 -7.34 -6.59 -5.30
CA ALA A 3 -7.79 -6.77 -3.92
C ALA A 3 -7.85 -8.26 -3.50
N LYS A 4 -8.09 -9.17 -4.45
CA LYS A 4 -8.14 -10.61 -4.22
C LYS A 4 -6.80 -11.16 -3.69
N ASP A 5 -5.69 -10.75 -4.30
CA ASP A 5 -4.34 -11.20 -3.93
C ASP A 5 -3.85 -10.63 -2.58
N LEU A 6 -4.50 -9.58 -2.08
CA LEU A 6 -4.20 -8.99 -0.78
C LEU A 6 -5.01 -9.65 0.35
N ARG A 7 -6.19 -10.20 0.05
CA ARG A 7 -7.02 -10.87 1.06
C ARG A 7 -6.45 -12.24 1.47
N THR A 8 -5.79 -12.93 0.54
CA THR A 8 -5.15 -14.23 0.78
C THR A 8 -3.90 -14.15 1.65
N LYS A 9 -3.25 -12.98 1.75
CA LYS A 9 -2.02 -12.77 2.53
C LYS A 9 -2.27 -12.65 4.02
N SER A 10 -1.30 -13.05 4.84
CA SER A 10 -1.38 -12.91 6.29
C SER A 10 -1.34 -11.44 6.74
N LEU A 11 -1.86 -11.13 7.94
CA LEU A 11 -1.79 -9.78 8.52
C LEU A 11 -0.33 -9.27 8.58
N ASN A 12 0.61 -10.12 8.98
CA ASN A 12 2.03 -9.76 9.07
C ASN A 12 2.64 -9.43 7.70
N GLU A 13 2.25 -10.16 6.65
CA GLU A 13 2.68 -9.89 5.28
C GLU A 13 2.08 -8.59 4.74
N LEU A 14 0.82 -8.29 5.10
CA LEU A 14 0.18 -7.03 4.74
C LEU A 14 0.89 -5.83 5.39
N PHE A 15 1.35 -5.95 6.63
CA PHE A 15 2.17 -4.92 7.27
C PHE A 15 3.52 -4.74 6.59
N LYS A 16 4.21 -5.83 6.22
CA LYS A 16 5.47 -5.74 5.45
C LYS A 16 5.28 -5.04 4.10
N LEU A 17 4.24 -5.43 3.36
CA LEU A 17 3.89 -4.80 2.08
C LEU A 17 3.53 -3.32 2.23
N LEU A 18 2.88 -2.95 3.34
CA LEU A 18 2.57 -1.56 3.65
C LEU A 18 3.84 -0.73 3.84
N GLU A 19 4.84 -1.25 4.55
CA GLU A 19 6.12 -0.57 4.73
C GLU A 19 6.88 -0.41 3.40
N GLU A 20 6.92 -1.46 2.59
CA GLU A 20 7.54 -1.42 1.26
C GLU A 20 6.89 -0.37 0.36
N GLU A 21 5.55 -0.34 0.27
CA GLU A 21 4.83 0.65 -0.53
C GLU A 21 5.01 2.07 0.02
N ARG A 22 5.14 2.26 1.34
CA ARG A 22 5.47 3.56 1.95
C ARG A 22 6.87 4.03 1.59
N LYS A 23 7.88 3.15 1.65
CA LYS A 23 9.26 3.46 1.21
C LYS A 23 9.27 3.82 -0.27
N LYS A 24 8.53 3.09 -1.10
CA LYS A 24 8.38 3.38 -2.53
C LYS A 24 7.75 4.75 -2.77
N LEU A 25 6.70 5.11 -2.03
CA LEU A 25 6.09 6.43 -2.10
C LEU A 25 7.05 7.55 -1.69
N PHE A 26 7.88 7.32 -0.67
CA PHE A 26 8.92 8.26 -0.25
C PHE A 26 9.93 8.50 -1.37
N ASN A 27 10.47 7.43 -1.96
CA ASN A 27 11.40 7.52 -3.09
C ASN A 27 10.78 8.26 -4.29
N LEU A 28 9.52 7.96 -4.64
CA LEU A 28 8.82 8.67 -5.72
C LEU A 28 8.61 10.16 -5.42
N ARG A 29 8.36 10.52 -4.16
CA ARG A 29 8.27 11.94 -3.73
C ARG A 29 9.63 12.62 -3.77
N PHE A 30 10.68 11.91 -3.37
CA PHE A 30 12.06 12.39 -3.43
C PHE A 30 12.49 12.64 -4.87
N GLU A 31 12.29 11.68 -5.77
CA GLU A 31 12.53 11.82 -7.21
C GLU A 31 11.71 12.95 -7.85
N LYS A 32 10.47 13.16 -7.38
CA LYS A 32 9.65 14.30 -7.80
C LYS A 32 10.29 15.62 -7.39
N SER A 33 10.77 15.71 -6.15
CA SER A 33 11.44 16.91 -5.63
C SER A 33 12.74 17.21 -6.37
N LEU A 34 13.44 16.18 -6.84
CA LEU A 34 14.64 16.30 -7.67
C LEU A 34 14.36 16.65 -9.13
N GLY A 35 13.08 16.74 -9.55
CA GLY A 35 12.68 17.03 -10.93
C GLY A 35 12.97 15.91 -11.93
N LYS A 36 13.38 14.71 -11.48
CA LYS A 36 13.75 13.57 -12.33
C LYS A 36 12.62 12.54 -12.52
N LEU A 37 11.46 12.78 -11.91
CA LEU A 37 10.37 11.82 -11.94
C LEU A 37 9.68 11.77 -13.32
N LYS A 38 10.00 10.73 -14.09
CA LYS A 38 9.41 10.48 -15.41
C LYS A 38 7.93 10.07 -15.37
N GLN A 39 7.48 9.46 -14.27
CA GLN A 39 6.16 8.82 -14.19
C GLN A 39 5.34 9.30 -12.97
N ILE A 40 4.72 10.47 -13.09
CA ILE A 40 3.92 11.11 -12.03
C ILE A 40 2.72 10.25 -11.60
N HIS A 41 2.15 9.48 -12.53
CA HIS A 41 1.00 8.60 -12.27
C HIS A 41 1.31 7.50 -11.23
N LEU A 42 2.58 7.10 -11.08
CA LEU A 42 3.00 6.09 -10.11
C LEU A 42 2.75 6.53 -8.67
N ILE A 43 2.84 7.83 -8.37
CA ILE A 43 2.53 8.38 -7.03
C ILE A 43 1.06 8.13 -6.67
N LYS A 44 0.15 8.39 -7.63
CA LYS A 44 -1.29 8.16 -7.44
C LYS A 44 -1.57 6.67 -7.28
N LEU A 45 -0.87 5.83 -8.05
CA LEU A 45 -1.01 4.38 -7.98
C LEU A 45 -0.53 3.80 -6.64
N THR A 46 0.67 4.16 -6.17
CA THR A 46 1.20 3.75 -4.86
C THR A 46 0.30 4.22 -3.72
N ARG A 47 -0.20 5.46 -3.75
CA ARG A 47 -1.19 5.93 -2.76
C ARG A 47 -2.44 5.06 -2.72
N LYS A 48 -2.98 4.68 -3.88
CA LYS A 48 -4.14 3.77 -3.97
C LYS A 48 -3.82 2.36 -3.47
N ASN A 49 -2.62 1.85 -3.72
CA ASN A 49 -2.18 0.56 -3.20
C ASN A 49 -2.12 0.57 -1.67
N ILE A 50 -1.49 1.58 -1.07
CA ILE A 50 -1.42 1.76 0.39
C ILE A 50 -2.83 1.80 1.00
N ALA A 51 -3.75 2.57 0.39
CA ALA A 51 -5.13 2.64 0.85
C ALA A 51 -5.82 1.27 0.85
N ARG A 52 -5.67 0.50 -0.24
CA ARG A 52 -6.23 -0.86 -0.35
C ARG A 52 -5.69 -1.81 0.73
N ILE A 53 -4.39 -1.76 1.00
CA ILE A 53 -3.75 -2.58 2.06
C ILE A 53 -4.34 -2.21 3.43
N LEU A 54 -4.43 -0.92 3.76
CA LEU A 54 -5.01 -0.45 5.01
C LEU A 54 -6.48 -0.86 5.16
N THR A 55 -7.27 -0.79 4.07
CA THR A 55 -8.66 -1.25 4.08
C THR A 55 -8.75 -2.73 4.43
N ILE A 56 -7.93 -3.59 3.82
CA ILE A 56 -7.96 -5.03 4.07
C ILE A 56 -7.48 -5.38 5.48
N ILE A 57 -6.46 -4.69 6.00
CA ILE A 57 -6.03 -4.84 7.40
C ILE A 57 -7.19 -4.50 8.34
N ASN A 58 -7.92 -3.42 8.07
CA ASN A 58 -9.08 -3.03 8.86
C ASN A 58 -10.27 -4.00 8.71
N GLU A 59 -10.51 -4.53 7.50
CA GLU A 59 -11.50 -5.59 7.27
C GLU A 59 -11.20 -6.82 8.14
N LYS A 60 -9.96 -7.34 8.09
CA LYS A 60 -9.52 -8.49 8.89
C LYS A 60 -9.59 -8.24 10.40
N ARG A 61 -9.22 -7.04 10.85
CA ARG A 61 -9.34 -6.65 12.27
C ARG A 61 -10.79 -6.60 12.73
N ARG A 62 -11.71 -6.10 11.90
CA ARG A 62 -13.14 -6.05 12.20
C ARG A 62 -13.79 -7.44 12.19
N GLU A 63 -13.36 -8.33 11.30
CA GLU A 63 -13.81 -9.72 11.26
C GLU A 63 -13.40 -10.46 12.54
N ASN A 64 -12.14 -10.35 12.95
CA ASN A 64 -11.65 -10.92 14.22
C ASN A 64 -12.34 -10.35 15.47
N ALA A 65 -12.80 -9.09 15.43
CA ALA A 65 -13.49 -8.46 16.56
C ALA A 65 -15.00 -8.78 16.63
N LYS A 66 -15.54 -9.42 15.59
CA LYS A 66 -16.94 -9.88 15.54
C LYS A 66 -17.09 -11.36 15.91
N ALA A 67 -15.99 -12.10 15.97
CA ALA A 67 -15.93 -13.46 16.49
C ALA A 67 -15.68 -13.40 18.01
#